data_AF-A0A6B3FDE2-F1
#
_entry.id   AF-A0A6B3FDE2-F1
#
_cell.length_a   1.000
_cell.length_b   1.000
_cell.length_c   1.000
_cell.angle_alpha   90.00
_cell.angle_beta   90.00
_cell.angle_gamma   90.00
#
_symmetry.space_group_name_H-M   'P 1'
#
loop_
_entity.id
_entity.type
_entity.pdbx_description
1 polymer ?
#
loop_
_entity_poly.entity_id
_entity_poly.type
_entity_poly.pdbx_seq_one_letter_code
_entity_poly.pdbx_strand_id
1 'polypeptide(L)'
;LAYDSDQPPVAAADVVFDQGEVQQIVTDQVGGSALFAARFRECAARALLLPRRSPGKRTPLWQQRQRASQLLQVASEFGSFPIVLEAVRECLQDVFDVPGLTELMGDLEARRVRLVEVTTQEPSPFARSLLFGYVAQFLYEGDSPLAERRAAAL
;
A
#
# COMPACT_ATOMS: atom_id res chain seq x y z
N LEU A 1 -3.78 -14.85 -21.79
CA LEU A 1 -4.71 -15.52 -20.86
C LEU A 1 -6.08 -14.89 -21.13
N ALA A 2 -7.03 -15.67 -21.63
CA ALA A 2 -8.38 -15.17 -21.89
C ALA A 2 -9.08 -14.92 -20.55
N TYR A 3 -9.60 -13.71 -20.34
CA TYR A 3 -10.43 -13.39 -19.19
C TYR A 3 -11.77 -14.11 -19.36
N ASP A 4 -12.05 -15.09 -18.50
CA ASP A 4 -13.34 -15.75 -18.45
C ASP A 4 -14.30 -14.84 -17.68
N SER A 5 -15.31 -14.30 -18.36
CA SER A 5 -16.27 -13.36 -17.78
C SER A 5 -17.22 -14.00 -16.77
N ASP A 6 -17.31 -15.33 -16.75
CA ASP A 6 -18.23 -16.07 -15.88
C ASP A 6 -17.62 -16.43 -14.52
N GLN A 7 -16.31 -16.22 -14.34
CA GLN A 7 -15.63 -16.46 -13.07
C GLN A 7 -15.28 -15.12 -12.39
N PRO A 8 -15.66 -14.90 -11.12
CA PRO A 8 -15.26 -13.70 -10.42
C PRO A 8 -13.72 -13.66 -10.34
N PRO A 9 -13.10 -12.48 -10.56
CA PRO A 9 -11.64 -12.35 -10.58
C PRO A 9 -10.97 -12.59 -9.22
N VAL A 10 -11.75 -12.61 -8.14
CA VAL A 10 -11.32 -12.87 -6.77
C VAL A 10 -12.40 -13.73 -6.09
N ALA A 11 -11.99 -14.83 -5.48
CA ALA A 11 -12.83 -15.75 -4.71
C ALA A 11 -12.61 -15.56 -3.20
N ALA A 12 -13.51 -16.12 -2.38
CA ALA A 12 -13.36 -16.06 -0.93
C ALA A 12 -12.05 -16.70 -0.41
N ALA A 13 -11.52 -17.70 -1.12
CA ALA A 13 -10.26 -18.33 -0.76
C ALA A 13 -9.04 -17.39 -0.91
N ASP A 14 -9.11 -16.39 -1.79
CA ASP A 14 -7.99 -15.48 -2.08
C ASP A 14 -7.74 -14.47 -0.94
N VAL A 15 -8.65 -14.37 0.03
CA VAL A 15 -8.54 -13.47 1.19
C VAL A 15 -8.29 -14.23 2.50
N VAL A 16 -8.15 -15.56 2.45
CA VAL A 16 -7.86 -16.39 3.61
C VAL A 16 -6.39 -16.80 3.57
N PHE A 17 -5.66 -16.45 4.62
CA PHE A 17 -4.24 -16.78 4.79
C PHE A 17 -4.06 -17.63 6.03
N ASP A 18 -2.99 -18.44 6.06
CA ASP A 18 -2.59 -19.15 7.26
C ASP A 18 -2.15 -18.15 8.35
N GLN A 19 -2.63 -18.35 9.58
CA GLN A 19 -2.31 -17.50 10.72
C GLN A 19 -0.79 -17.41 10.97
N GLY A 20 -0.06 -18.50 10.77
CA GLY A 20 1.39 -18.58 10.91
C GLY A 20 2.18 -17.89 9.79
N GLU A 21 1.55 -17.65 8.64
CA GLU A 21 2.21 -17.08 7.45
C GLU A 21 1.85 -15.61 7.21
N VAL A 22 0.65 -15.16 7.60
CA VAL A 22 0.13 -13.84 7.21
C VAL A 22 1.04 -12.68 7.59
N GLN A 23 1.67 -12.72 8.76
CA GLN A 23 2.62 -11.69 9.19
C GLN A 23 3.84 -11.60 8.26
N GLN A 24 4.38 -12.75 7.85
CA GLN A 24 5.53 -12.80 6.96
C GLN A 24 5.16 -12.29 5.57
N ILE A 25 3.99 -12.69 5.06
CA ILE A 25 3.48 -12.21 3.76
C ILE A 25 3.36 -10.68 3.75
N VAL A 26 2.76 -10.09 4.79
CA VAL A 26 2.65 -8.62 4.89
C VAL A 26 4.04 -7.97 4.93
N THR A 27 4.97 -8.55 5.69
CA THR A 27 6.34 -8.06 5.81
C THR A 27 7.09 -8.09 4.46
N ASP A 28 6.92 -9.16 3.69
CA ASP A 28 7.59 -9.31 2.38
C ASP A 28 7.00 -8.38 1.33
N GLN A 29 5.68 -8.12 1.38
CA GLN A 29 5.01 -7.27 0.40
C GLN A 29 5.11 -5.76 0.72
N VAL A 30 5.32 -5.38 1.98
CA VAL A 30 5.25 -3.97 2.40
C VAL A 30 6.22 -3.08 1.62
N GLY A 31 7.43 -3.58 1.33
CA GLY A 31 8.48 -2.81 0.64
C GLY A 31 8.10 -2.38 -0.79
N GLY A 32 7.21 -3.12 -1.46
CA GLY A 32 6.71 -2.79 -2.80
C GLY A 32 5.49 -1.86 -2.79
N SER A 33 4.99 -1.48 -1.61
CA SER A 33 3.73 -0.75 -1.49
C SER A 33 3.89 0.77 -1.65
N ALA A 34 2.83 1.43 -2.14
CA ALA A 34 2.76 2.89 -2.18
C ALA A 34 2.82 3.52 -0.76
N LEU A 35 2.30 2.81 0.26
CA LEU A 35 2.38 3.22 1.65
C LEU A 35 3.84 3.31 2.11
N PHE A 36 4.64 2.27 1.85
CA PHE A 36 6.05 2.25 2.21
C PHE A 36 6.81 3.38 1.51
N ALA A 37 6.58 3.61 0.22
CA ALA A 37 7.21 4.72 -0.49
C ALA A 37 6.87 6.09 0.12
N ALA A 38 5.63 6.26 0.59
CA ALA A 38 5.21 7.47 1.30
C ALA A 38 5.89 7.62 2.67
N ARG A 39 5.95 6.55 3.47
CA ARG A 39 6.63 6.54 4.78
C ARG A 39 8.12 6.75 4.67
N PHE A 40 8.78 6.09 3.73
CA PHE A 40 10.20 6.29 3.45
C PHE A 40 10.54 7.76 3.18
N ARG A 41 9.75 8.44 2.34
CA ARG A 41 9.91 9.88 2.08
C ARG A 41 9.75 10.71 3.35
N GLU A 42 8.78 10.39 4.19
CA GLU A 42 8.52 11.10 5.45
C GLU A 42 9.64 10.89 6.46
N CYS A 43 10.11 9.66 6.64
CA CYS A 43 11.25 9.33 7.50
C CYS A 43 12.54 10.02 7.00
N ALA A 44 12.83 9.96 5.69
CA ALA A 44 14.00 10.61 5.09
C ALA A 44 13.95 12.14 5.24
N ALA A 45 12.77 12.75 5.06
CA ALA A 45 12.58 14.18 5.26
C ALA A 45 12.77 14.58 6.73
N ARG A 46 12.22 13.80 7.67
CA ARG A 46 12.31 14.01 9.12
C ARG A 46 13.74 13.86 9.63
N ALA A 47 14.48 12.89 9.09
CA ALA A 47 15.90 12.67 9.35
C ALA A 47 16.83 13.68 8.66
N LEU A 48 16.27 14.65 7.91
CA LEU A 48 17.03 15.67 7.17
C LEU A 48 18.00 15.13 6.11
N LEU A 49 17.74 13.91 5.60
CA LEU A 49 18.57 13.25 4.58
C LEU A 49 18.22 13.69 3.16
N LEU A 50 17.05 14.29 2.96
CA LEU A 50 16.68 14.87 1.68
C LEU A 50 17.33 16.27 1.55
N PRO A 51 18.25 16.48 0.60
CA PRO A 51 18.92 17.77 0.45
C PRO A 51 17.90 18.89 0.20
N ARG A 52 18.19 20.10 0.66
CA ARG A 52 17.33 21.28 0.48
C ARG A 52 18.02 22.28 -0.44
N ARG A 53 17.28 22.86 -1.41
CA ARG A 53 17.83 23.84 -2.35
C ARG A 53 18.08 25.21 -1.72
N SER A 54 17.27 25.59 -0.74
CA SER A 54 17.42 26.85 0.01
C SER A 54 17.15 26.59 1.50
N PRO A 55 18.13 26.83 2.38
CA PRO A 55 17.91 26.80 3.83
C PRO A 55 16.74 27.71 4.22
N GLY A 56 15.89 27.27 5.17
CA GLY A 56 14.75 28.04 5.67
C GLY A 56 13.49 28.02 4.79
N LYS A 57 13.52 27.46 3.56
CA LYS A 57 12.32 27.30 2.72
C LYS A 57 11.84 25.85 2.69
N ARG A 58 10.52 25.64 2.66
CA ARG A 58 9.93 24.32 2.44
C ARG A 58 10.23 23.86 1.01
N THR A 59 10.65 22.61 0.85
CA THR A 59 10.83 21.98 -0.47
C THR A 59 9.46 21.61 -1.04
N PRO A 60 9.14 21.93 -2.30
CA PRO A 60 7.91 21.48 -2.95
C PRO A 60 7.72 19.96 -2.87
N LEU A 61 6.48 19.48 -2.71
CA LEU A 61 6.20 18.05 -2.47
C LEU A 61 6.68 17.16 -3.62
N TRP A 62 6.46 17.56 -4.88
CA TRP A 62 6.91 16.80 -6.06
C TRP A 62 8.42 16.56 -6.04
N GLN A 63 9.20 17.56 -5.63
CA GLN A 63 10.66 17.47 -5.54
C GLN A 63 11.08 16.57 -4.38
N GLN A 64 10.34 16.56 -3.26
CA GLN A 64 10.57 15.61 -2.18
C GLN A 64 10.29 14.18 -2.63
N ARG A 65 9.22 13.95 -3.41
CA ARG A 65 8.88 12.64 -3.98
C ARG A 65 9.99 12.14 -4.91
N GLN A 66 10.43 12.97 -5.86
CA GLN A 66 11.51 12.60 -6.78
C GLN A 66 12.80 12.23 -6.04
N ARG A 67 13.22 13.05 -5.07
CA ARG A 67 14.46 12.82 -4.31
C ARG A 67 14.38 11.60 -3.40
N ALA A 68 13.25 11.39 -2.73
CA ALA A 68 13.05 10.21 -1.90
C ALA A 68 13.03 8.93 -2.75
N SER A 69 12.42 8.96 -3.93
CA SER A 69 12.44 7.83 -4.87
C SER A 69 13.87 7.49 -5.32
N GLN A 70 14.67 8.50 -5.68
CA GLN A 70 16.08 8.31 -6.05
C GLN A 70 16.92 7.76 -4.88
N LEU A 71 16.69 8.27 -3.67
CA LEU A 71 17.35 7.75 -2.47
C LEU A 71 16.94 6.30 -2.20
N LEU A 72 15.66 5.97 -2.36
CA LEU A 72 15.15 4.62 -2.12
C LEU A 72 15.76 3.61 -3.09
N GLN A 73 15.91 3.96 -4.37
CA GLN A 73 16.54 3.09 -5.39
C GLN A 73 17.93 2.62 -4.97
N VAL A 74 18.72 3.47 -4.30
CA VAL A 74 20.04 3.10 -3.79
C VAL A 74 19.91 2.41 -2.43
N ALA A 75 19.09 2.96 -1.53
CA ALA A 75 18.94 2.45 -0.17
C ALA A 75 18.38 1.01 -0.13
N SER A 76 17.58 0.61 -1.12
CA SER A 76 17.04 -0.76 -1.22
C SER A 76 18.12 -1.83 -1.41
N GLU A 77 19.30 -1.46 -1.91
CA GLU A 77 20.46 -2.36 -1.98
C GLU A 77 21.08 -2.64 -0.60
N PHE A 78 20.73 -1.82 0.41
CA PHE A 78 21.26 -1.88 1.76
C PHE A 78 20.12 -2.13 2.76
N GLY A 79 19.78 -3.41 2.99
CA GLY A 79 18.71 -3.79 3.91
C GLY A 79 18.87 -3.27 5.35
N SER A 80 20.09 -2.88 5.76
CA SER A 80 20.39 -2.28 7.06
C SER A 80 20.28 -0.75 7.07
N PHE A 81 19.88 -0.10 5.98
CA PHE A 81 19.75 1.36 5.94
C PHE A 81 18.69 1.83 6.95
N PRO A 82 19.04 2.68 7.94
CA PRO A 82 18.14 2.97 9.07
C PRO A 82 16.77 3.52 8.67
N ILE A 83 16.69 4.28 7.57
CA ILE A 83 15.43 4.85 7.10
C ILE A 83 14.53 3.81 6.45
N VAL A 84 15.10 2.79 5.81
CA VAL A 84 14.32 1.65 5.31
C VAL A 84 13.71 0.90 6.50
N LEU A 85 14.53 0.58 7.50
CA LEU A 85 14.08 -0.12 8.71
C LEU A 85 12.99 0.66 9.45
N GLU A 86 13.15 1.97 9.62
CA GLU A 86 12.15 2.80 10.29
C GLU A 86 10.86 2.92 9.47
N ALA A 87 10.96 3.03 8.14
CA ALA A 87 9.77 3.08 7.28
C ALA A 87 8.98 1.76 7.32
N VAL A 88 9.68 0.62 7.30
CA VAL A 88 9.05 -0.70 7.49
C VAL A 88 8.39 -0.78 8.86
N ARG A 89 9.07 -0.34 9.92
CA ARG A 89 8.53 -0.33 11.28
C ARG A 89 7.26 0.53 11.38
N GLU A 90 7.28 1.75 10.85
CA GLU A 90 6.10 2.64 10.85
C GLU A 90 4.94 2.03 10.05
N CYS A 91 5.20 1.40 8.90
CA CYS A 91 4.18 0.68 8.16
C CYS A 91 3.55 -0.47 8.96
N LEU A 92 4.37 -1.34 9.54
CA LEU A 92 3.91 -2.58 10.16
C LEU A 92 3.35 -2.40 11.58
N GLN A 93 3.80 -1.37 12.30
CA GLN A 93 3.47 -1.20 13.72
C GLN A 93 2.58 0.02 14.00
N ASP A 94 2.66 1.08 13.19
CA ASP A 94 1.89 2.30 13.45
C ASP A 94 0.70 2.44 12.50
N VAL A 95 0.81 1.92 11.27
CA VAL A 95 -0.26 2.02 10.26
C VAL A 95 -1.08 0.75 10.18
N PHE A 96 -0.43 -0.40 10.04
CA PHE A 96 -1.12 -1.68 9.98
C PHE A 96 -1.31 -2.27 11.38
N ASP A 97 -2.48 -2.89 11.58
CA ASP A 97 -2.73 -3.78 12.71
C ASP A 97 -2.46 -5.22 12.28
N VAL A 98 -1.18 -5.55 12.11
CA VAL A 98 -0.75 -6.92 11.74
C VAL A 98 -1.10 -7.94 12.83
N PRO A 99 -1.00 -7.64 14.14
CA PRO A 99 -1.50 -8.53 15.18
C PRO A 99 -3.01 -8.82 15.06
N GLY A 100 -3.84 -7.80 14.85
CA GLY A 100 -5.28 -7.97 14.66
C GLY A 100 -5.62 -8.75 13.40
N LEU A 101 -4.88 -8.56 12.30
CA LEU A 101 -5.02 -9.39 11.10
C LEU A 101 -4.66 -10.87 11.38
N THR A 102 -3.59 -11.10 12.14
CA THR A 102 -3.16 -12.46 12.53
C THR A 102 -4.22 -13.14 13.39
N GLU A 103 -4.81 -12.42 14.35
CA GLU A 103 -5.93 -12.91 15.15
C GLU A 103 -7.14 -13.25 14.28
N LEU A 104 -7.49 -12.39 13.32
CA LEU A 104 -8.61 -12.62 12.40
C LEU A 104 -8.41 -13.89 11.55
N MET A 105 -7.19 -14.14 11.06
CA MET A 105 -6.89 -15.39 10.33
C MET A 105 -7.06 -16.61 11.24
N GLY A 106 -6.57 -16.53 12.48
CA GLY A 106 -6.80 -17.59 13.48
C GLY A 106 -8.26 -17.81 13.83
N ASP A 107 -9.07 -16.74 13.87
CA ASP A 107 -10.51 -16.82 14.08
C ASP A 107 -11.25 -17.48 12.91
N LEU A 108 -10.80 -17.25 11.67
CA LEU A 108 -11.31 -17.92 10.48
C LEU A 108 -10.96 -19.41 10.48
N GLU A 109 -9.71 -19.76 10.79
CA GLU A 109 -9.26 -21.16 10.92
C GLU A 109 -10.04 -21.91 12.00
N ALA A 110 -10.21 -21.28 13.17
CA ALA A 110 -10.98 -21.83 14.28
C ALA A 110 -12.51 -21.79 14.06
N ARG A 111 -12.97 -21.25 12.93
CA ARG A 111 -14.39 -21.08 12.57
C ARG A 111 -15.19 -20.25 13.59
N ARG A 112 -14.52 -19.37 14.33
CA ARG A 112 -15.16 -18.35 15.17
C ARG A 112 -15.73 -17.21 14.32
N VAL A 113 -15.04 -16.89 13.22
CA VAL A 113 -15.51 -15.99 12.18
C VAL A 113 -15.91 -16.81 10.95
N ARG A 114 -17.06 -16.49 10.34
CA ARG A 114 -17.57 -17.16 9.15
C ARG A 114 -17.39 -16.27 7.93
N LEU A 115 -16.73 -16.81 6.90
CA LEU A 115 -16.67 -16.21 5.57
C LEU A 115 -17.81 -16.75 4.70
N VAL A 116 -18.51 -15.86 3.99
CA VAL A 116 -19.62 -16.22 3.09
C VAL A 116 -19.39 -15.54 1.75
N GLU A 117 -19.32 -16.33 0.69
CA GLU A 117 -19.24 -15.84 -0.68
C GLU A 117 -20.66 -15.64 -1.25
N VAL A 118 -20.93 -14.47 -1.82
CA VAL A 118 -22.22 -14.13 -2.42
C VAL A 118 -22.00 -13.37 -3.72
N THR A 119 -22.49 -13.92 -4.82
CA THR A 119 -22.53 -13.25 -6.12
C THR A 119 -23.87 -12.54 -6.29
N THR A 120 -23.85 -11.25 -6.57
CA THR A 120 -25.06 -10.41 -6.73
C THR A 120 -25.11 -9.80 -8.13
N GLN A 121 -26.30 -9.74 -8.73
CA GLN A 121 -26.49 -9.12 -10.06
C GLN A 121 -26.23 -7.61 -10.06
N GLU A 122 -26.49 -6.94 -8.93
CA GLU A 122 -26.17 -5.53 -8.71
C GLU A 122 -25.40 -5.35 -7.40
N PRO A 123 -24.54 -4.32 -7.26
CA PRO A 123 -23.84 -4.06 -6.02
C PRO A 123 -24.81 -3.91 -4.83
N SER A 124 -24.56 -4.65 -3.76
CA SER A 124 -25.28 -4.51 -2.49
C SER A 124 -25.15 -3.09 -1.91
N PRO A 125 -26.02 -2.66 -0.97
CA PRO A 125 -25.91 -1.34 -0.35
C PRO A 125 -24.51 -1.05 0.22
N PHE A 126 -23.86 -2.04 0.84
CA PHE A 126 -22.49 -1.90 1.37
C PHE A 126 -21.46 -1.80 0.24
N ALA A 127 -21.56 -2.65 -0.79
CA ALA A 127 -20.66 -2.60 -1.93
C ALA A 127 -20.79 -1.27 -2.69
N ARG A 128 -22.01 -0.76 -2.84
CA ARG A 128 -22.27 0.54 -3.48
C ARG A 128 -21.57 1.69 -2.74
N SER A 129 -21.62 1.71 -1.40
CA SER A 129 -20.88 2.69 -0.61
C SER A 129 -19.36 2.62 -0.82
N LEU A 130 -18.79 1.41 -0.92
CA LEU A 130 -17.37 1.22 -1.21
C LEU A 130 -17.01 1.67 -2.64
N LEU A 131 -17.86 1.36 -3.63
CA LEU A 131 -17.66 1.76 -5.03
C LEU A 131 -17.74 3.28 -5.20
N PHE A 132 -18.67 3.96 -4.53
CA PHE A 132 -18.71 5.43 -4.56
C PHE A 132 -17.45 6.05 -3.95
N GLY A 133 -16.95 5.49 -2.84
CA GLY A 133 -15.67 5.89 -2.25
C GLY A 133 -14.49 5.70 -3.22
N TYR A 134 -14.44 4.54 -3.88
CA TYR A 134 -13.43 4.23 -4.91
C TYR A 134 -13.51 5.22 -6.08
N VAL A 135 -14.67 5.40 -6.69
CA VAL A 135 -14.84 6.35 -7.80
C VAL A 135 -14.45 7.76 -7.37
N ALA A 136 -14.87 8.24 -6.20
CA ALA A 136 -14.51 9.58 -5.73
C ALA A 136 -12.99 9.75 -5.49
N GLN A 137 -12.30 8.71 -5.03
CA GLN A 137 -10.84 8.73 -4.82
C GLN A 137 -10.06 8.77 -6.14
N PHE A 138 -10.58 8.14 -7.20
CA PHE A 138 -9.93 8.04 -8.50
C PHE A 138 -10.49 9.01 -9.57
N LEU A 139 -11.58 9.74 -9.27
CA LEU A 139 -12.29 10.64 -10.21
C LEU A 139 -11.39 11.76 -10.76
N TYR A 140 -10.33 12.12 -10.03
CA TYR A 140 -9.39 13.18 -10.39
C TYR A 140 -7.98 12.69 -10.75
N GLU A 141 -7.71 11.37 -10.80
CA GLU A 141 -6.40 10.88 -11.27
C GLU A 141 -6.13 11.30 -12.73
N GLY A 142 -7.18 11.49 -13.53
CA GLY A 142 -7.12 11.99 -14.90
C GLY A 142 -6.70 13.45 -15.07
N ASP A 143 -6.78 14.28 -14.01
CA ASP A 143 -6.39 15.70 -14.03
C ASP A 143 -4.90 15.93 -13.70
N SER A 144 -4.14 14.85 -13.50
CA SER A 144 -2.68 14.91 -13.39
C SER A 144 -2.07 15.33 -14.74
N PRO A 145 -1.26 16.41 -14.80
CA PRO A 145 -0.71 16.93 -16.05
C PRO A 145 0.03 15.86 -16.85
N LEU A 146 -0.10 15.88 -18.18
CA LEU A 146 0.52 14.92 -19.12
C LEU A 146 2.03 14.68 -18.90
N ALA A 147 2.73 15.64 -18.27
CA ALA A 147 4.14 15.51 -17.90
C ALA A 147 4.40 14.43 -16.84
N GLU A 148 3.47 14.20 -15.90
CA GLU A 148 3.61 13.20 -14.84
C GLU A 148 3.28 11.78 -15.33
N ARG A 149 2.42 11.63 -16.37
CA ARG A 149 2.11 10.33 -16.98
C ARG A 149 3.29 9.69 -17.71
N ARG A 150 4.19 10.51 -18.28
CA ARG A 150 5.39 10.01 -18.98
C ARG A 150 6.47 9.49 -18.03
N ALA A 151 6.47 9.93 -16.79
CA ALA A 151 7.46 9.54 -15.80
C ALA A 151 7.13 8.21 -15.08
N ALA A 152 5.88 7.74 -15.16
CA ALA A 152 5.43 6.47 -14.56
C ALA A 152 5.50 5.27 -15.53
N ALA A 153 5.84 5.50 -16.80
CA ALA A 153 5.94 4.49 -17.85
C ALA A 153 7.40 4.21 -18.29
N LEU A 154 8.38 4.75 -17.55
CA LEU A 154 9.82 4.47 -17.66
C LEU A 154 10.31 3.92 -16.34
#